data_AF-A0A433VD05-F1
#
_entry.id   AF-A0A433VD05-F1
#
_cell.length_a   1.000
_cell.length_b   1.000
_cell.length_c   1.000
_cell.angle_alpha   90.00
_cell.angle_beta   90.00
_cell.angle_gamma   90.00
#
_symmetry.space_group_name_H-M   'P 1'
#
loop_
_entity.id
_entity.type
_entity.pdbx_description
1 polymer ?
#
loop_
_entity_poly.entity_id
_entity_poly.type
_entity_poly.pdbx_seq_one_letter_code
_entity_poly.pdbx_strand_id
1 'polypeptide(L)'
;MKYLLPLSYNEFLLWYRRSELKIMKFRLIPIFDEDFADDTSKLDKVATRVVEAVPNYEEDYEVLIAQVEDIYKVAPYDFDESKLAFINISIHNLKCVYPITERGEKLLQGRIDNSINLAKPIFENYVNAYVQRQQSSLSLLGGAALLKIAKLDVHKYQDTIKLLQDEALSGTSKNSRDEKFPLNGTFLENLLCYSRHDPIPNTNIGYFLDFGVIVSKLYSGKNDVTHLLDDYRSCLKEITSKNKNKNVKFDYLLKKTDDIISSFDTTLDMKLSVASIIIFLKLQSELYQHQDLNKTSFKELLGSLAQTRERDIALALWLVGVCFGFEYFCTNYYEAIQPGFFLDF
;
A
#
# COMPACT_ATOMS: atom_id res chain seq x y z
N MET A 1 -24.56 -33.06 -8.25
CA MET A 1 -23.61 -32.43 -7.29
C MET A 1 -22.87 -31.35 -8.05
N LYS A 2 -22.78 -30.15 -7.48
CA LYS A 2 -22.19 -28.96 -8.12
C LYS A 2 -20.78 -28.77 -7.58
N TYR A 3 -19.85 -28.30 -8.41
CA TYR A 3 -18.49 -28.00 -7.98
C TYR A 3 -18.02 -26.65 -8.54
N LEU A 4 -17.17 -25.95 -7.80
CA LEU A 4 -16.34 -24.87 -8.32
C LEU A 4 -14.99 -25.43 -8.76
N LEU A 5 -14.50 -24.94 -9.87
CA LEU A 5 -13.20 -25.27 -10.43
C LEU A 5 -12.44 -23.97 -10.77
N PRO A 6 -11.45 -23.59 -9.95
CA PRO A 6 -10.54 -22.49 -10.28
C PRO A 6 -9.65 -22.86 -11.47
N LEU A 7 -9.61 -21.99 -12.48
CA LEU A 7 -8.88 -22.16 -13.73
C LEU A 7 -8.20 -20.87 -14.13
N SER A 8 -7.09 -20.97 -14.87
CA SER A 8 -6.66 -19.84 -15.67
C SER A 8 -7.54 -19.68 -16.92
N TYR A 9 -7.60 -18.48 -17.49
CA TYR A 9 -8.27 -18.19 -18.75
C TYR A 9 -7.71 -19.07 -19.89
N ASN A 10 -6.40 -19.32 -19.89
CA ASN A 10 -5.77 -20.23 -20.85
C ASN A 10 -6.21 -21.69 -20.66
N GLU A 11 -6.29 -22.17 -19.42
CA GLU A 11 -6.84 -23.51 -19.12
C GLU A 11 -8.29 -23.62 -19.61
N PHE A 12 -9.09 -22.58 -19.37
CA PHE A 12 -10.48 -22.51 -19.83
C PHE A 12 -10.60 -22.54 -21.36
N LEU A 13 -9.80 -21.75 -22.08
CA LEU A 13 -9.79 -21.75 -23.54
C LEU A 13 -9.39 -23.11 -24.12
N LEU A 14 -8.42 -23.78 -23.49
CA LEU A 14 -8.04 -25.14 -23.89
C LEU A 14 -9.17 -26.13 -23.66
N TRP A 15 -9.86 -26.04 -22.52
CA TRP A 15 -11.03 -26.87 -22.23
C TRP A 15 -12.16 -26.62 -23.23
N TYR A 16 -12.49 -25.37 -23.50
CA TYR A 16 -13.51 -24.98 -24.49
C TYR A 16 -13.20 -25.55 -25.88
N ARG A 17 -11.95 -25.40 -26.35
CA ARG A 17 -11.54 -25.89 -27.68
C ARG A 17 -11.46 -27.42 -27.78
N ARG A 18 -11.09 -28.10 -26.69
CA ARG A 18 -10.90 -29.56 -26.68
C ARG A 18 -12.11 -30.35 -26.18
N SER A 19 -13.14 -29.65 -25.69
CA SER A 19 -14.35 -30.22 -25.06
C SER A 19 -14.11 -31.07 -23.81
N GLU A 20 -12.86 -31.33 -23.42
CA GLU A 20 -12.48 -32.10 -22.25
C GLU A 20 -11.30 -31.46 -21.51
N LEU A 21 -11.36 -31.49 -20.19
CA LEU A 21 -10.30 -31.03 -19.30
C LEU A 21 -9.96 -32.13 -18.28
N LYS A 22 -8.69 -32.52 -18.23
CA LYS A 22 -8.17 -33.46 -17.25
C LYS A 22 -7.56 -32.71 -16.08
N ILE A 23 -8.12 -32.88 -14.88
CA ILE A 23 -7.64 -32.24 -13.65
C ILE A 23 -7.43 -33.26 -12.53
N MET A 24 -6.69 -32.85 -11.49
CA MET A 24 -6.65 -33.58 -10.23
C MET A 24 -7.94 -33.31 -9.43
N LYS A 25 -8.52 -34.36 -8.83
CA LYS A 25 -9.80 -34.28 -8.12
C LYS A 25 -9.81 -33.26 -6.98
N PHE A 26 -8.69 -33.04 -6.29
CA PHE A 26 -8.63 -32.06 -5.19
C PHE A 26 -8.86 -30.61 -5.66
N ARG A 27 -8.77 -30.31 -6.96
CA ARG A 27 -9.10 -28.99 -7.52
C ARG A 27 -10.62 -28.73 -7.54
N LEU A 28 -11.44 -29.78 -7.42
CA LEU A 28 -12.90 -29.65 -7.37
C LEU A 28 -13.35 -29.29 -5.96
N ILE A 29 -14.12 -28.22 -5.88
CA ILE A 29 -14.61 -27.68 -4.62
C ILE A 29 -16.11 -27.94 -4.56
N PRO A 30 -16.58 -28.84 -3.69
CA PRO A 30 -18.00 -29.22 -3.67
C PRO A 30 -18.87 -28.07 -3.16
N ILE A 31 -20.01 -27.86 -3.83
CA ILE A 31 -21.06 -26.91 -3.42
C ILE A 31 -22.31 -27.72 -3.09
N PHE A 32 -22.81 -27.55 -1.86
CA PHE A 32 -23.95 -28.32 -1.34
C PHE A 32 -25.28 -27.55 -1.35
N ASP A 33 -25.25 -26.22 -1.45
CA ASP A 33 -26.44 -25.36 -1.44
C ASP A 33 -26.73 -24.74 -2.82
N GLU A 34 -28.01 -24.51 -3.12
CA GLU A 34 -28.45 -23.99 -4.43
C GLU A 34 -28.21 -22.48 -4.61
N ASP A 35 -28.11 -21.72 -3.51
CA ASP A 35 -28.04 -20.24 -3.49
C ASP A 35 -26.71 -19.67 -2.92
N PHE A 36 -25.57 -20.33 -3.16
CA PHE A 36 -24.27 -19.85 -2.64
C PHE A 36 -23.82 -18.49 -3.21
N ALA A 37 -24.48 -17.98 -4.26
CA ALA A 37 -24.25 -16.64 -4.77
C ALA A 37 -24.59 -15.56 -3.73
N ASP A 38 -25.50 -15.86 -2.79
CA ASP A 38 -25.99 -14.92 -1.78
C ASP A 38 -25.31 -15.07 -0.41
N ASP A 39 -24.64 -16.20 -0.14
CA ASP A 39 -23.90 -16.45 1.12
C ASP A 39 -22.55 -17.14 0.86
N THR A 40 -21.53 -16.32 0.60
CA THR A 40 -20.17 -16.75 0.30
C THR A 40 -19.35 -17.09 1.55
N SER A 41 -19.87 -16.87 2.76
CA SER A 41 -19.16 -17.13 4.03
C SER A 41 -18.76 -18.60 4.20
N LYS A 42 -19.59 -19.52 3.71
CA LYS A 42 -19.30 -20.97 3.68
C LYS A 42 -18.11 -21.34 2.78
N LEU A 43 -17.69 -20.42 1.92
CA LEU A 43 -16.55 -20.57 1.01
C LEU A 43 -15.30 -19.84 1.50
N ASP A 44 -15.26 -19.29 2.71
CA ASP A 44 -14.11 -18.52 3.25
C ASP A 44 -12.75 -19.16 2.95
N LYS A 45 -12.59 -20.44 3.27
CA LYS A 45 -11.32 -21.18 3.06
C LYS A 45 -10.96 -21.33 1.59
N VAL A 46 -11.97 -21.48 0.74
CA VAL A 46 -11.83 -21.61 -0.71
C VAL A 46 -11.50 -20.26 -1.32
N ALA A 47 -12.27 -19.23 -0.99
CA ALA A 47 -12.07 -17.85 -1.40
C ALA A 47 -10.64 -17.43 -1.06
N THR A 48 -10.21 -17.63 0.19
CA THR A 48 -8.84 -17.36 0.65
C THR A 48 -7.80 -18.06 -0.23
N ARG A 49 -7.93 -19.37 -0.46
CA ARG A 49 -6.95 -20.11 -1.29
C ARG A 49 -6.90 -19.66 -2.75
N VAL A 50 -8.06 -19.38 -3.35
CA VAL A 50 -8.14 -18.93 -4.74
C VAL A 50 -7.56 -17.53 -4.86
N VAL A 51 -7.95 -16.62 -3.97
CA VAL A 51 -7.50 -15.23 -3.92
C VAL A 51 -5.99 -15.16 -3.66
N GLU A 52 -5.49 -15.77 -2.59
CA GLU A 52 -4.07 -15.72 -2.23
C GLU A 52 -3.14 -16.45 -3.22
N ALA A 53 -3.66 -17.33 -4.07
CA ALA A 53 -2.89 -17.97 -5.14
C ALA A 53 -2.66 -17.05 -6.35
N VAL A 54 -3.39 -15.93 -6.47
CA VAL A 54 -3.21 -14.95 -7.55
C VAL A 54 -2.17 -13.91 -7.11
N PRO A 55 -0.99 -13.83 -7.77
CA PRO A 55 0.10 -12.97 -7.32
C PRO A 55 -0.20 -11.47 -7.49
N ASN A 56 -0.94 -11.09 -8.54
CA ASN A 56 -1.34 -9.72 -8.84
C ASN A 56 -2.73 -9.73 -9.54
N TYR A 57 -3.60 -8.78 -9.17
CA TYR A 57 -4.94 -8.62 -9.74
C TYR A 57 -4.99 -7.72 -10.96
N GLU A 58 -3.87 -7.16 -11.44
CA GLU A 58 -3.83 -6.46 -12.74
C GLU A 58 -4.32 -7.31 -13.90
N GLU A 59 -4.19 -8.63 -13.79
CA GLU A 59 -4.67 -9.63 -14.73
C GLU A 59 -5.76 -10.53 -14.10
N ASP A 60 -6.59 -9.98 -13.21
CA ASP A 60 -7.68 -10.71 -12.53
C ASP A 60 -8.66 -11.45 -13.47
N TYR A 61 -8.82 -10.97 -14.71
CA TYR A 61 -9.58 -11.62 -15.78
C TYR A 61 -8.96 -12.96 -16.23
N GLU A 62 -7.68 -13.20 -15.96
CA GLU A 62 -7.02 -14.46 -16.24
C GLU A 62 -7.38 -15.57 -15.26
N VAL A 63 -8.12 -15.25 -14.19
CA VAL A 63 -8.52 -16.25 -13.21
C VAL A 63 -10.03 -16.38 -13.22
N LEU A 64 -10.49 -17.59 -13.47
CA LEU A 64 -11.89 -17.94 -13.66
C LEU A 64 -12.30 -19.01 -12.67
N ILE A 65 -13.57 -18.97 -12.25
CA ILE A 65 -14.16 -20.02 -11.44
C ILE A 65 -15.29 -20.66 -12.25
N ALA A 66 -15.04 -21.84 -12.80
CA ALA A 66 -16.06 -22.59 -13.52
C ALA A 66 -16.99 -23.31 -12.54
N GLN A 67 -18.30 -23.12 -12.70
CA GLN A 67 -19.29 -23.97 -12.07
C GLN A 67 -19.52 -25.19 -12.95
N VAL A 68 -19.27 -26.36 -12.40
CA VAL A 68 -19.48 -27.63 -13.10
C VAL A 68 -20.54 -28.48 -12.41
N GLU A 69 -21.44 -29.04 -13.21
CA GLU A 69 -22.54 -29.88 -12.76
C GLU A 69 -22.47 -31.27 -13.41
N ASP A 70 -23.33 -32.17 -12.94
CA ASP A 70 -23.48 -33.52 -13.48
C ASP A 70 -22.25 -34.43 -13.42
N ILE A 71 -21.31 -34.14 -12.52
CA ILE A 71 -20.13 -34.98 -12.26
C ILE A 71 -20.44 -36.08 -11.23
N TYR A 72 -21.52 -36.83 -11.46
CA TYR A 72 -22.16 -37.75 -10.49
C TYR A 72 -21.31 -38.94 -10.02
N LYS A 73 -20.11 -39.17 -10.58
CA LYS A 73 -19.29 -40.37 -10.31
C LYS A 73 -18.04 -40.11 -9.44
N VAL A 74 -17.94 -38.93 -8.82
CA VAL A 74 -16.70 -38.52 -8.15
C VAL A 74 -16.95 -38.49 -6.66
N ALA A 75 -16.51 -39.53 -5.96
CA ALA A 75 -16.33 -39.44 -4.52
C ALA A 75 -15.39 -38.24 -4.22
N PRO A 76 -15.68 -37.44 -3.18
CA PRO A 76 -14.81 -36.34 -2.77
C PRO A 76 -13.38 -36.86 -2.55
N TYR A 77 -12.39 -36.02 -2.85
CA TYR A 77 -11.00 -36.42 -2.68
C TYR A 77 -10.71 -36.66 -1.19
N ASP A 78 -10.26 -37.86 -0.87
CA ASP A 78 -9.76 -38.21 0.45
C ASP A 78 -8.29 -37.77 0.55
N PHE A 79 -8.00 -36.82 1.44
CA PHE A 79 -6.63 -36.33 1.64
C PHE A 79 -5.75 -37.34 2.39
N ASP A 80 -6.33 -38.37 3.01
CA ASP A 80 -5.61 -39.42 3.73
C ASP A 80 -5.10 -40.53 2.79
N GLU A 81 -5.72 -40.70 1.62
CA GLU A 81 -5.22 -41.60 0.58
C GLU A 81 -4.19 -40.87 -0.31
N SER A 82 -2.92 -41.25 -0.20
CA SER A 82 -1.79 -40.66 -0.94
C SER A 82 -1.77 -40.94 -2.46
N LYS A 83 -2.93 -41.16 -3.11
CA LYS A 83 -3.04 -41.44 -4.54
C LYS A 83 -3.62 -40.25 -5.29
N LEU A 84 -2.80 -39.68 -6.19
CA LEU A 84 -3.23 -38.65 -7.14
C LEU A 84 -4.37 -39.19 -8.02
N ALA A 85 -5.60 -38.76 -7.74
CA ALA A 85 -6.77 -39.12 -8.51
C ALA A 85 -7.06 -38.04 -9.55
N PHE A 86 -7.08 -38.42 -10.83
CA PHE A 86 -7.45 -37.55 -11.95
C PHE A 86 -8.89 -37.78 -12.39
N ILE A 87 -9.48 -36.76 -13.00
CA ILE A 87 -10.81 -36.81 -13.62
C ILE A 87 -10.79 -36.03 -14.94
N ASN A 88 -11.54 -36.53 -15.93
CA ASN A 88 -11.86 -35.80 -17.16
C ASN A 88 -13.25 -35.16 -17.00
N ILE A 89 -13.35 -33.86 -17.28
CA ILE A 89 -14.57 -33.08 -17.21
C ILE A 89 -14.91 -32.60 -18.61
N SER A 90 -16.13 -32.88 -19.08
CA SER A 90 -16.58 -32.40 -20.39
C SER A 90 -17.00 -30.94 -20.29
N ILE A 91 -16.81 -30.16 -21.36
CA ILE A 91 -17.30 -28.78 -21.44
C ILE A 91 -18.84 -28.72 -21.30
N HIS A 92 -19.55 -29.79 -21.62
CA HIS A 92 -21.00 -29.90 -21.38
C HIS A 92 -21.38 -29.93 -19.90
N ASN A 93 -20.42 -30.20 -19.00
CA ASN A 93 -20.62 -30.09 -17.56
C ASN A 93 -20.53 -28.63 -17.08
N LEU A 94 -20.07 -27.69 -17.92
CA LEU A 94 -19.99 -26.28 -17.56
C LEU A 94 -21.40 -25.66 -17.51
N LYS A 95 -21.73 -25.07 -16.36
CA LYS A 95 -22.96 -24.30 -16.20
C LYS A 95 -22.75 -22.81 -16.42
N CYS A 96 -21.72 -22.26 -15.78
CA CYS A 96 -21.35 -20.86 -15.90
C CYS A 96 -19.91 -20.65 -15.48
N VAL A 97 -19.39 -19.45 -15.79
CA VAL A 97 -18.11 -18.97 -15.32
C VAL A 97 -18.34 -17.76 -14.43
N TYR A 98 -17.76 -17.79 -13.23
CA TYR A 98 -17.70 -16.63 -12.35
C TYR A 98 -16.33 -15.96 -12.51
N PRO A 99 -16.29 -14.67 -12.85
CA PRO A 99 -15.08 -13.87 -12.70
C PRO A 99 -14.78 -13.67 -11.21
N ILE A 100 -13.53 -13.36 -10.88
CA ILE A 100 -13.18 -13.04 -9.49
C ILE A 100 -13.62 -11.60 -9.14
N THR A 101 -13.54 -10.68 -10.11
CA THR A 101 -13.88 -9.27 -9.91
C THR A 101 -14.86 -8.72 -10.96
N GLU A 102 -15.53 -7.60 -10.66
CA GLU A 102 -16.37 -6.87 -11.62
C GLU A 102 -15.56 -6.33 -12.80
N ARG A 103 -14.30 -5.94 -12.56
CA ARG A 103 -13.38 -5.52 -13.61
C ARG A 103 -13.06 -6.69 -14.55
N GLY A 104 -12.76 -7.85 -13.97
CA GLY A 104 -12.53 -9.10 -14.69
C GLY A 104 -13.73 -9.48 -15.55
N GLU A 105 -14.96 -9.35 -15.01
CA GLU A 105 -16.20 -9.57 -15.77
C GLU A 105 -16.24 -8.75 -17.05
N LYS A 106 -16.05 -7.43 -16.95
CA LYS A 106 -16.07 -6.51 -18.10
C LYS A 106 -15.01 -6.86 -19.14
N LEU A 107 -13.81 -7.25 -18.70
CA LEU A 107 -12.73 -7.67 -19.60
C LEU A 107 -13.02 -9.01 -20.29
N LEU A 108 -13.74 -9.91 -19.63
CA LEU A 108 -14.10 -11.22 -20.15
C LEU A 108 -15.28 -11.20 -21.11
N GLN A 109 -16.24 -10.27 -20.95
CA GLN A 109 -17.39 -10.12 -21.85
C GLN A 109 -16.98 -9.99 -23.33
N GLY A 110 -15.83 -9.39 -23.63
CA GLY A 110 -15.31 -9.26 -25.00
C GLY A 110 -14.39 -10.39 -25.46
N ARG A 111 -14.08 -11.36 -24.58
CA ARG A 111 -13.07 -12.41 -24.81
C ARG A 111 -13.65 -13.83 -24.79
N ILE A 112 -14.72 -14.03 -24.05
CA ILE A 112 -15.44 -15.29 -23.94
C ILE A 112 -16.54 -15.36 -25.02
N ASP A 113 -16.83 -16.55 -25.52
CA ASP A 113 -17.92 -16.79 -26.47
C ASP A 113 -19.29 -16.47 -25.83
N ASN A 114 -20.16 -15.76 -26.55
CA ASN A 114 -21.49 -15.35 -26.06
C ASN A 114 -22.40 -16.51 -25.65
N SER A 115 -22.09 -17.74 -26.08
CA SER A 115 -22.79 -18.96 -25.66
C SER A 115 -22.47 -19.39 -24.22
N ILE A 116 -21.37 -18.90 -23.64
CA ILE A 116 -20.97 -19.20 -22.27
C ILE A 116 -21.66 -18.23 -21.32
N ASN A 117 -22.33 -18.79 -20.30
CA ASN A 117 -22.96 -18.01 -19.25
C ASN A 117 -21.90 -17.41 -18.32
N LEU A 118 -21.61 -16.11 -18.48
CA LEU A 118 -20.78 -15.33 -17.56
C LEU A 118 -21.65 -14.77 -16.44
N ALA A 119 -21.41 -15.23 -15.21
CA ALA A 119 -22.13 -14.78 -14.02
C ALA A 119 -21.41 -13.63 -13.31
N LYS A 120 -22.06 -13.05 -12.29
CA LYS A 120 -21.47 -11.99 -11.44
C LYS A 120 -20.30 -12.51 -10.60
N PRO A 121 -19.33 -11.67 -10.22
CA PRO A 121 -18.21 -12.09 -9.39
C PRO A 121 -18.65 -12.57 -8.00
N ILE A 122 -18.03 -13.64 -7.50
CA ILE A 122 -18.38 -14.28 -6.21
C ILE A 122 -17.35 -14.03 -5.10
N PHE A 123 -16.16 -13.50 -5.40
CA PHE A 123 -15.11 -13.26 -4.42
C PHE A 123 -14.59 -11.81 -4.36
N GLU A 124 -15.33 -10.86 -4.95
CA GLU A 124 -14.97 -9.42 -5.00
C GLU A 124 -14.57 -8.87 -3.63
N ASN A 125 -15.36 -9.14 -2.58
CA ASN A 125 -15.05 -8.68 -1.22
C ASN A 125 -13.73 -9.26 -0.67
N TYR A 126 -13.43 -10.54 -0.96
CA TYR A 126 -12.19 -11.18 -0.53
C TYR A 126 -10.99 -10.63 -1.29
N VAL A 127 -11.13 -10.36 -2.59
CA VAL A 127 -10.10 -9.68 -3.39
C VAL A 127 -9.82 -8.31 -2.82
N ASN A 128 -10.85 -7.50 -2.60
CA ASN A 128 -10.68 -6.15 -2.05
C ASN A 128 -9.99 -6.17 -0.69
N ALA A 129 -10.39 -7.09 0.20
CA ALA A 129 -9.73 -7.27 1.49
C ALA A 129 -8.28 -7.75 1.35
N TYR A 130 -7.99 -8.67 0.43
CA TYR A 130 -6.64 -9.15 0.18
C TYR A 130 -5.74 -8.07 -0.41
N VAL A 131 -6.19 -7.34 -1.44
CA VAL A 131 -5.46 -6.22 -2.05
C VAL A 131 -5.15 -5.16 -0.99
N GLN A 132 -6.10 -4.84 -0.12
CA GLN A 132 -5.86 -3.91 0.99
C GLN A 132 -4.81 -4.44 1.99
N ARG A 133 -4.84 -5.73 2.33
CA ARG A 133 -3.82 -6.37 3.18
C ARG A 133 -2.44 -6.35 2.52
N GLN A 134 -2.37 -6.65 1.23
CA GLN A 134 -1.14 -6.66 0.45
C GLN A 134 -0.55 -5.25 0.37
N GLN A 135 -1.36 -4.25 0.04
CA GLN A 135 -0.95 -2.84 0.03
C GLN A 135 -0.42 -2.40 1.40
N SER A 136 -1.12 -2.76 2.48
CA SER A 136 -0.66 -2.47 3.84
C SER A 136 0.70 -3.12 4.13
N SER A 137 0.88 -4.38 3.73
CA SER A 137 2.16 -5.09 3.88
C SER A 137 3.27 -4.42 3.07
N LEU A 138 3.01 -4.04 1.82
CA LEU A 138 3.96 -3.35 0.94
C LEU A 138 4.34 -1.97 1.49
N SER A 139 3.40 -1.23 2.07
CA SER A 139 3.67 0.03 2.78
C SER A 139 4.63 -0.18 3.95
N LEU A 140 4.35 -1.14 4.84
CA LEU A 140 5.25 -1.41 5.97
C LEU A 140 6.65 -1.88 5.52
N LEU A 141 6.70 -2.71 4.49
CA LEU A 141 7.97 -3.13 3.86
C LEU A 141 8.72 -1.95 3.26
N GLY A 142 8.03 -0.97 2.66
CA GLY A 142 8.63 0.27 2.17
C GLY A 142 9.28 1.08 3.30
N GLY A 143 8.59 1.22 4.43
CA GLY A 143 9.14 1.85 5.63
C GLY A 143 10.40 1.15 6.13
N ALA A 144 10.36 -0.18 6.23
CA ALA A 144 11.52 -0.97 6.64
C ALA A 144 12.67 -0.90 5.62
N ALA A 145 12.36 -0.89 4.32
CA ALA A 145 13.34 -0.81 3.25
C ALA A 145 14.12 0.50 3.28
N LEU A 146 13.46 1.65 3.47
CA LEU A 146 14.17 2.94 3.57
C LEU A 146 15.11 3.01 4.78
N LEU A 147 14.69 2.46 5.92
CA LEU A 147 15.58 2.35 7.09
C LEU A 147 16.79 1.47 6.78
N LYS A 148 16.59 0.35 6.07
CA LYS A 148 17.67 -0.55 5.67
C LYS A 148 18.64 0.10 4.66
N ILE A 149 18.12 0.80 3.66
CA ILE A 149 18.90 1.58 2.68
C ILE A 149 19.74 2.65 3.40
N ALA A 150 19.15 3.30 4.41
CA ALA A 150 19.82 4.28 5.25
C ALA A 150 20.83 3.68 6.25
N LYS A 151 20.93 2.34 6.36
CA LYS A 151 21.72 1.62 7.36
C LYS A 151 21.34 1.98 8.81
N LEU A 152 20.07 2.29 9.02
CA LEU A 152 19.50 2.55 10.34
C LEU A 152 18.90 1.27 10.92
N ASP A 153 19.09 1.05 12.22
CA ASP A 153 18.55 -0.12 12.91
C ASP A 153 17.05 0.06 13.17
N VAL A 154 16.23 -0.75 12.50
CA VAL A 154 14.77 -0.76 12.65
C VAL A 154 14.35 -1.06 14.10
N HIS A 155 15.09 -1.93 14.80
CA HIS A 155 14.74 -2.34 16.16
C HIS A 155 14.80 -1.19 17.16
N LYS A 156 15.70 -0.22 16.94
CA LYS A 156 15.83 0.99 17.77
C LYS A 156 14.58 1.86 17.77
N TYR A 157 13.76 1.78 16.72
CA TYR A 157 12.59 2.64 16.51
C TYR A 157 11.26 1.89 16.59
N GLN A 158 11.30 0.59 16.85
CA GLN A 158 10.15 -0.31 16.71
C GLN A 158 8.96 0.09 17.58
N ASP A 159 9.19 0.56 18.80
CA ASP A 159 8.10 0.95 19.71
C ASP A 159 7.34 2.17 19.19
N THR A 160 8.06 3.17 18.66
CA THR A 160 7.42 4.36 18.07
C THR A 160 6.73 4.02 16.75
N ILE A 161 7.35 3.17 15.93
CA ILE A 161 6.74 2.65 14.70
C ILE A 161 5.41 1.95 14.99
N LYS A 162 5.36 1.07 16.00
CA LYS A 162 4.12 0.38 16.40
C LYS A 162 3.02 1.36 16.81
N LEU A 163 3.35 2.44 17.51
CA LEU A 163 2.38 3.46 17.91
C LEU A 163 1.82 4.28 16.74
N LEU A 164 2.57 4.38 15.64
CA LEU A 164 2.20 5.13 14.43
C LEU A 164 1.56 4.25 13.35
N GLN A 165 1.76 2.93 13.42
CA GLN A 165 1.46 1.98 12.35
C GLN A 165 0.03 2.08 11.83
N ASP A 166 -0.96 2.00 12.71
CA ASP A 166 -2.38 1.96 12.31
C ASP A 166 -2.82 3.28 11.66
N GLU A 167 -2.41 4.41 12.23
CA GLU A 167 -2.69 5.74 11.68
C GLU A 167 -1.98 5.96 10.33
N ALA A 168 -0.74 5.45 10.20
CA ALA A 168 0.01 5.57 8.96
C ALA A 168 -0.62 4.73 7.84
N LEU A 169 -1.03 3.50 8.12
CA LEU A 169 -1.71 2.64 7.16
C LEU A 169 -3.07 3.22 6.74
N SER A 170 -3.83 3.76 7.71
CA SER A 170 -5.09 4.44 7.42
C SER A 170 -4.87 5.67 6.52
N GLY A 171 -3.86 6.49 6.84
CA GLY A 171 -3.50 7.65 6.03
C GLY A 171 -3.06 7.30 4.61
N THR A 172 -2.22 6.28 4.44
CA THR A 172 -1.80 5.80 3.11
C THR A 172 -2.99 5.25 2.32
N SER A 173 -3.90 4.51 2.97
CA SER A 173 -5.10 3.98 2.32
C SER A 173 -6.04 5.10 1.84
N LYS A 174 -6.17 6.20 2.58
CA LYS A 174 -6.93 7.39 2.16
C LYS A 174 -6.24 8.10 1.00
N ASN A 175 -4.92 8.28 1.09
CA ASN A 175 -4.12 8.90 0.02
C ASN A 175 -4.21 8.12 -1.30
N SER A 176 -4.18 6.78 -1.26
CA SER A 176 -4.33 5.95 -2.48
C SER A 176 -5.73 6.01 -3.11
N ARG A 177 -6.73 6.56 -2.40
CA ARG A 177 -8.08 6.82 -2.90
C ARG A 177 -8.26 8.27 -3.35
N ASP A 178 -7.16 9.01 -3.51
CA ASP A 178 -7.14 10.44 -3.84
C ASP A 178 -7.90 11.34 -2.85
N GLU A 179 -8.09 10.89 -1.60
CA GLU A 179 -8.66 11.73 -0.55
C GLU A 179 -7.69 12.86 -0.21
N LYS A 180 -8.16 14.11 -0.36
CA LYS A 180 -7.35 15.31 -0.10
C LYS A 180 -7.64 15.85 1.28
N PHE A 181 -6.64 15.79 2.16
CA PHE A 181 -6.62 16.42 3.47
C PHE A 181 -7.97 16.35 4.23
N PRO A 182 -8.34 15.18 4.77
CA PRO A 182 -9.72 14.88 5.21
C PRO A 182 -10.27 15.77 6.34
N LEU A 183 -9.43 16.52 7.06
CA LEU A 183 -9.72 17.40 8.20
C LEU A 183 -10.30 16.72 9.46
N ASN A 184 -11.12 15.68 9.29
CA ASN A 184 -11.72 14.89 10.37
C ASN A 184 -10.89 13.65 10.77
N GLY A 185 -9.79 13.39 10.08
CA GLY A 185 -8.85 12.32 10.40
C GLY A 185 -7.87 12.66 11.53
N THR A 186 -7.02 11.71 11.91
CA THR A 186 -5.89 11.98 12.82
C THR A 186 -4.88 12.91 12.16
N PHE A 187 -3.94 13.46 12.95
CA PHE A 187 -2.89 14.31 12.38
C PHE A 187 -2.12 13.58 11.28
N LEU A 188 -1.74 12.32 11.53
CA LEU A 188 -0.91 11.55 10.60
C LEU A 188 -1.66 11.21 9.30
N GLU A 189 -2.97 10.92 9.39
CA GLU A 189 -3.80 10.72 8.20
C GLU A 189 -3.85 11.99 7.33
N ASN A 190 -4.02 13.16 7.97
CA ASN A 190 -4.02 14.44 7.26
C ASN A 190 -2.65 14.78 6.68
N LEU A 191 -1.57 14.44 7.39
CA LEU A 191 -0.20 14.61 6.90
C LEU A 191 0.06 13.76 5.63
N LEU A 192 -0.35 12.50 5.63
CA LEU A 192 -0.13 11.59 4.50
C LEU A 192 -1.00 11.96 3.28
N CYS A 193 -2.18 12.53 3.51
CA CYS A 193 -3.06 13.08 2.46
C CYS A 193 -2.75 14.54 2.09
N TYR A 194 -1.67 15.13 2.61
CA TYR A 194 -1.30 16.51 2.31
C TYR A 194 -0.63 16.60 0.94
N SER A 195 -1.32 17.22 -0.01
CA SER A 195 -0.72 17.70 -1.25
C SER A 195 -0.40 19.18 -1.11
N ARG A 196 0.84 19.58 -1.39
CA ARG A 196 1.20 21.00 -1.48
C ARG A 196 0.36 21.69 -2.55
N HIS A 197 -0.19 22.85 -2.21
CA HIS A 197 -0.90 23.73 -3.14
C HIS A 197 -0.08 24.99 -3.40
N ASP A 198 -0.10 25.49 -4.63
CA ASP A 198 0.49 26.79 -4.98
C ASP A 198 -0.10 27.91 -4.10
N PRO A 199 0.71 28.88 -3.65
CA PRO A 199 2.00 29.30 -4.23
C PRO A 199 3.26 28.94 -3.40
N ILE A 200 3.25 27.90 -2.56
CA ILE A 200 4.41 27.60 -1.71
C ILE A 200 5.57 27.04 -2.55
N PRO A 201 6.76 27.68 -2.58
CA PRO A 201 7.85 27.26 -3.44
C PRO A 201 8.53 25.98 -2.92
N ASN A 202 9.00 25.11 -3.83
CA ASN A 202 9.82 23.92 -3.56
C ASN A 202 11.23 24.29 -3.08
N THR A 203 11.29 24.84 -1.87
CA THR A 203 12.49 25.33 -1.20
C THR A 203 12.51 24.80 0.22
N ASN A 204 13.68 24.82 0.86
CA ASN A 204 13.80 24.37 2.25
C ASN A 204 12.85 25.11 3.19
N ILE A 205 12.72 26.44 3.06
CA ILE A 205 11.77 27.23 3.87
C ILE A 205 10.31 26.84 3.56
N GLY A 206 10.01 26.45 2.32
CA GLY A 206 8.67 26.02 1.92
C GLY A 206 8.17 24.84 2.74
N TYR A 207 9.02 23.84 3.03
CA TYR A 207 8.61 22.66 3.81
C TYR A 207 8.28 23.00 5.28
N PHE A 208 8.93 24.02 5.83
CA PHE A 208 8.59 24.57 7.14
C PHE A 208 7.24 25.30 7.09
N LEU A 209 6.94 26.02 6.01
CA LEU A 209 5.64 26.68 5.82
C LEU A 209 4.51 25.67 5.66
N ASP A 210 4.73 24.55 4.94
CA ASP A 210 3.74 23.48 4.79
C ASP A 210 3.31 22.92 6.15
N PHE A 211 4.28 22.65 7.04
CA PHE A 211 3.97 22.24 8.43
C PHE A 211 3.06 23.26 9.12
N GLY A 212 3.38 24.55 9.04
CA GLY A 212 2.55 25.61 9.62
C GLY A 212 1.14 25.68 9.02
N VAL A 213 0.98 25.38 7.72
CA VAL A 213 -0.32 25.28 7.06
C VAL A 213 -1.12 24.09 7.57
N ILE A 214 -0.50 22.92 7.69
CA ILE A 214 -1.15 21.70 8.20
C ILE A 214 -1.65 21.95 9.62
N VAL A 215 -0.80 22.44 10.52
CA VAL A 215 -1.17 22.75 11.91
C VAL A 215 -2.27 23.81 11.97
N SER A 216 -2.16 24.88 11.18
CA SER A 216 -3.18 25.94 11.15
C SER A 216 -4.55 25.44 10.70
N LYS A 217 -4.61 24.46 9.78
CA LYS A 217 -5.88 23.87 9.34
C LYS A 217 -6.48 22.94 10.40
N LEU A 218 -5.66 22.08 11.02
CA LEU A 218 -6.13 21.06 11.97
C LEU A 218 -6.50 21.62 13.34
N TYR A 219 -5.84 22.70 13.75
CA TYR A 219 -6.00 23.27 15.09
C TYR A 219 -6.55 24.69 15.08
N SER A 220 -7.29 25.05 14.02
CA SER A 220 -7.96 26.34 13.91
C SER A 220 -8.85 26.59 15.14
N GLY A 221 -8.65 27.73 15.81
CA GLY A 221 -9.42 28.12 16.99
C GLY A 221 -8.85 27.66 18.35
N LYS A 222 -7.72 26.94 18.38
CA LYS A 222 -6.98 26.69 19.63
C LYS A 222 -6.01 27.84 19.91
N ASN A 223 -6.27 28.62 20.96
CA ASN A 223 -5.50 29.83 21.28
C ASN A 223 -4.00 29.54 21.49
N ASP A 224 -3.66 28.48 22.24
CA ASP A 224 -2.26 28.14 22.53
C ASP A 224 -1.48 27.77 21.26
N VAL A 225 -2.13 27.05 20.33
CA VAL A 225 -1.53 26.68 19.02
C VAL A 225 -1.41 27.90 18.11
N THR A 226 -2.37 28.82 18.17
CA THR A 226 -2.33 30.08 17.40
C THR A 226 -1.11 30.92 17.76
N HIS A 227 -0.82 31.07 19.07
CA HIS A 227 0.38 31.81 19.51
C HIS A 227 1.67 31.15 19.00
N LEU A 228 1.79 29.83 19.12
CA LEU A 228 2.95 29.09 18.61
C LEU A 228 3.12 29.24 17.10
N LEU A 229 2.02 29.25 16.34
CA LEU A 229 2.06 29.48 14.89
C LEU A 229 2.55 30.89 14.55
N ASP A 230 2.21 31.90 15.34
CA ASP A 230 2.66 33.27 15.12
C ASP A 230 4.16 33.44 15.46
N ASP A 231 4.63 32.82 16.55
CA ASP A 231 6.05 32.75 16.89
C ASP A 231 6.86 32.04 15.79
N TYR A 232 6.35 30.90 15.33
CA TYR A 232 6.94 30.12 14.26
C TYR A 232 7.05 30.90 12.95
N ARG A 233 5.96 31.56 12.53
CA ARG A 233 5.96 32.42 11.33
C ARG A 233 6.92 33.59 11.47
N SER A 234 7.00 34.19 12.65
CA SER A 234 7.91 35.31 12.93
C SER A 234 9.38 34.88 12.85
N CYS A 235 9.71 33.71 13.41
CA CYS A 235 11.03 33.10 13.31
C CYS A 235 11.42 32.83 11.85
N LEU A 236 10.54 32.21 11.05
CA LEU A 236 10.80 31.94 9.63
C LEU A 236 10.99 33.24 8.81
N LYS A 237 10.21 34.29 9.10
CA LYS A 237 10.37 35.61 8.47
C LYS A 237 11.72 36.25 8.81
N GLU A 238 12.14 36.16 10.07
CA GLU A 238 13.44 36.68 10.52
C GLU A 238 14.61 35.95 9.85
N ILE A 239 14.53 34.62 9.74
CA ILE A 239 15.55 33.82 9.03
C ILE A 239 15.62 34.23 7.56
N THR A 240 14.47 34.42 6.91
CA THR A 240 14.40 34.77 5.48
C THR A 240 14.96 36.18 5.22
N SER A 241 14.60 37.16 6.05
CA SER A 241 15.05 38.55 5.90
C SER A 241 16.55 38.70 6.12
N LYS A 242 17.13 38.03 7.13
CA LYS A 242 18.57 38.05 7.41
C LYS A 242 19.41 37.41 6.30
N ASN A 243 18.87 36.43 5.59
CA ASN A 243 19.59 35.69 4.55
C ASN A 243 19.39 36.23 3.12
N LYS A 244 18.74 37.39 2.95
CA LYS A 244 18.55 38.08 1.64
C LYS A 244 18.03 37.15 0.53
N ASN A 245 17.08 36.27 0.83
CA ASN A 245 16.51 35.30 -0.12
C ASN A 245 17.52 34.32 -0.75
N LYS A 246 18.73 34.13 -0.18
CA LYS A 246 19.59 33.02 -0.56
C LYS A 246 18.98 31.70 -0.08
N ASN A 247 19.16 30.62 -0.84
CA ASN A 247 18.72 29.27 -0.45
C ASN A 247 19.30 28.92 0.93
N VAL A 248 18.48 29.05 1.97
CA VAL A 248 18.86 28.74 3.35
C VAL A 248 19.02 27.23 3.46
N LYS A 249 20.14 26.79 4.04
CA LYS A 249 20.39 25.36 4.25
C LYS A 249 19.36 24.76 5.23
N PHE A 250 19.00 23.51 4.98
CA PHE A 250 17.95 22.83 5.73
C PHE A 250 18.34 22.57 7.19
N ASP A 251 19.59 22.18 7.43
CA ASP A 251 20.18 21.97 8.77
C ASP A 251 20.12 23.25 9.63
N TYR A 252 20.42 24.40 9.02
CA TYR A 252 20.35 25.69 9.68
C TYR A 252 18.92 26.07 10.07
N LEU A 253 17.93 25.79 9.21
CA LEU A 253 16.53 26.03 9.51
C LEU A 253 16.05 25.19 10.69
N LEU A 254 16.33 23.89 10.69
CA LEU A 254 16.01 23.00 11.81
C LEU A 254 16.63 23.51 13.11
N LYS A 255 17.92 23.85 13.10
CA LYS A 255 18.62 24.35 14.29
C LYS A 255 18.07 25.68 14.80
N LYS A 256 17.61 26.57 13.91
CA LYS A 256 17.07 27.88 14.30
C LYS A 256 15.63 27.83 14.77
N THR A 257 14.90 26.78 14.44
CA THR A 257 13.50 26.60 14.81
C THR A 257 13.30 25.61 15.96
N ASP A 258 14.37 24.98 16.46
CA ASP A 258 14.32 23.91 17.47
C ASP A 258 13.51 24.24 18.72
N ASP A 259 13.69 25.43 19.29
CA ASP A 259 12.99 25.82 20.52
C ASP A 259 11.47 25.90 20.29
N ILE A 260 11.06 26.42 19.13
CA ILE A 260 9.64 26.56 18.75
C ILE A 260 9.07 25.19 18.38
N ILE A 261 9.84 24.38 17.65
CA ILE A 261 9.48 23.01 17.27
C ILE A 261 9.25 22.14 18.51
N SER A 262 10.12 22.24 19.51
CA SER A 262 9.98 21.51 20.79
C SER A 262 8.72 21.94 21.57
N SER A 263 8.35 23.21 21.44
CA SER A 263 7.11 23.74 22.03
C SER A 263 5.87 23.16 21.34
N PHE A 264 5.90 22.96 20.02
CA PHE A 264 4.85 22.23 19.31
C PHE A 264 4.78 20.77 19.72
N ASP A 265 5.92 20.07 19.81
CA ASP A 265 5.97 18.66 20.22
C ASP A 265 5.28 18.46 21.57
N THR A 266 5.52 19.37 22.52
CA THR A 266 4.90 19.34 23.85
C THR A 266 3.42 19.71 23.81
N THR A 267 3.05 20.75 23.07
CA THR A 267 1.68 21.30 23.07
C THR A 267 0.70 20.40 22.31
N LEU A 268 1.18 19.75 21.25
CA LEU A 268 0.37 18.88 20.41
C LEU A 268 0.38 17.42 20.88
N ASP A 269 1.22 17.07 21.87
CA ASP A 269 1.39 15.72 22.42
C ASP A 269 1.55 14.66 21.30
N MET A 270 2.40 14.98 20.33
CA MET A 270 2.52 14.18 19.11
C MET A 270 3.50 13.02 19.29
N LYS A 271 3.09 11.83 18.85
CA LYS A 271 3.95 10.63 18.79
C LYS A 271 5.16 10.81 17.86
N LEU A 272 5.04 11.74 16.90
CA LEU A 272 6.02 12.04 15.87
C LEU A 272 6.50 13.49 16.08
N SER A 273 7.82 13.70 16.13
CA SER A 273 8.37 15.04 16.28
C SER A 273 8.08 15.90 15.05
N VAL A 274 7.93 17.20 15.26
CA VAL A 274 7.76 18.18 14.18
C VAL A 274 8.96 18.19 13.22
N ALA A 275 10.17 17.95 13.73
CA ALA A 275 11.34 17.76 12.88
C ALA A 275 11.17 16.57 11.91
N SER A 276 10.67 15.42 12.38
CA SER A 276 10.37 14.27 11.51
C SER A 276 9.34 14.62 10.45
N ILE A 277 8.31 15.38 10.81
CA ILE A 277 7.24 15.82 9.89
C ILE A 277 7.80 16.68 8.77
N ILE A 278 8.65 17.67 9.10
CA ILE A 278 9.24 18.57 8.11
C ILE A 278 10.20 17.82 7.17
N ILE A 279 10.98 16.86 7.71
CA ILE A 279 11.84 15.99 6.90
C ILE A 279 11.00 15.11 5.96
N PHE A 280 9.90 14.54 6.46
CA PHE A 280 8.95 13.76 5.65
C PHE A 280 8.38 14.60 4.51
N LEU A 281 7.87 15.81 4.78
CA LEU A 281 7.29 16.71 3.77
C LEU A 281 8.30 17.06 2.67
N LYS A 282 9.56 17.32 3.05
CA LYS A 282 10.64 17.58 2.12
C LYS A 282 10.90 16.40 1.19
N LEU A 283 11.14 15.22 1.75
CA LEU A 283 11.45 14.03 0.95
C LEU A 283 10.27 13.57 0.11
N GLN A 284 9.06 13.61 0.64
CA GLN A 284 7.84 13.28 -0.09
C GLN A 284 7.68 14.17 -1.32
N SER A 285 7.83 15.48 -1.16
CA SER A 285 7.74 16.43 -2.27
C SER A 285 8.84 16.21 -3.32
N GLU A 286 10.09 15.96 -2.88
CA GLU A 286 11.21 15.70 -3.80
C GLU A 286 11.04 14.39 -4.57
N LEU A 287 10.49 13.35 -3.94
CA LEU A 287 10.19 12.07 -4.60
C LEU A 287 9.05 12.21 -5.61
N TYR A 288 7.98 12.94 -5.28
CA TYR A 288 6.93 13.24 -6.27
C TYR A 288 7.49 13.99 -7.48
N GLN A 289 8.44 14.91 -7.27
CA GLN A 289 9.06 15.69 -8.35
C GLN A 289 10.06 14.90 -9.19
N HIS A 290 10.92 14.09 -8.58
CA HIS A 290 12.06 13.47 -9.25
C HIS A 290 11.89 11.99 -9.58
N GLN A 291 10.95 11.31 -8.93
CA GLN A 291 10.68 9.88 -9.08
C GLN A 291 11.92 8.99 -8.85
N ASP A 292 12.89 9.48 -8.07
CA ASP A 292 14.19 8.84 -7.87
C ASP A 292 14.82 9.30 -6.55
N LEU A 293 15.05 8.35 -5.63
CA LEU A 293 15.63 8.61 -4.31
C LEU A 293 17.02 9.27 -4.41
N ASN A 294 17.83 8.92 -5.41
CA ASN A 294 19.18 9.46 -5.58
C ASN A 294 19.22 10.93 -5.99
N LYS A 295 18.10 11.46 -6.51
CA LYS A 295 17.94 12.87 -6.89
C LYS A 295 17.33 13.72 -5.77
N THR A 296 17.04 13.12 -4.63
CA THR A 296 16.53 13.81 -3.45
C THR A 296 17.65 14.20 -2.48
N SER A 297 17.29 14.94 -1.44
CA SER A 297 18.14 15.28 -0.31
C SER A 297 18.43 14.09 0.63
N PHE A 298 17.97 12.87 0.34
CA PHE A 298 18.17 11.67 1.17
C PHE A 298 19.62 11.49 1.66
N LYS A 299 20.61 11.55 0.76
CA LYS A 299 22.03 11.38 1.12
C LYS A 299 22.57 12.54 1.97
N GLU A 300 22.11 13.76 1.70
CA GLU A 300 22.49 14.96 2.46
C GLU A 300 21.99 14.87 3.91
N LEU A 301 20.74 14.43 4.09
CA LEU A 301 20.13 14.24 5.41
C LEU A 301 20.90 13.20 6.23
N LEU A 302 21.22 12.05 5.63
CA LEU A 302 21.99 10.99 6.31
C LEU A 302 23.43 11.40 6.64
N GLY A 303 24.06 12.24 5.81
CA GLY A 303 25.42 12.71 6.07
C GLY A 303 25.49 13.79 7.15
N SER A 304 24.69 14.85 7.00
CA SER A 304 24.83 16.08 7.80
C SER A 304 24.03 16.08 9.10
N LEU A 305 22.89 15.39 9.15
CA LEU A 305 21.94 15.47 10.26
C LEU A 305 21.85 14.19 11.10
N ALA A 306 22.32 13.04 10.59
CA ALA A 306 22.21 11.77 11.32
C ALA A 306 22.90 11.80 12.69
N GLN A 307 23.97 12.57 12.86
CA GLN A 307 24.70 12.63 14.14
C GLN A 307 23.89 13.28 15.28
N THR A 308 22.95 14.17 14.96
CA THR A 308 22.19 14.93 15.96
C THR A 308 20.69 14.62 15.95
N ARG A 309 20.18 14.09 14.84
CA ARG A 309 18.74 13.85 14.60
C ARG A 309 18.44 12.48 14.01
N GLU A 310 19.24 11.46 14.37
CA GLU A 310 19.07 10.10 13.86
C GLU A 310 17.62 9.61 13.98
N ARG A 311 16.98 9.86 15.13
CA ARG A 311 15.60 9.47 15.40
C ARG A 311 14.59 10.18 14.48
N ASP A 312 14.74 11.49 14.30
CA ASP A 312 13.82 12.26 13.45
C ASP A 312 13.90 11.80 12.00
N ILE A 313 15.13 11.56 11.52
CA ILE A 313 15.39 11.04 10.18
C ILE A 313 14.81 9.63 10.04
N ALA A 314 15.04 8.75 11.00
CA ALA A 314 14.53 7.39 10.96
C ALA A 314 13.00 7.36 10.84
N LEU A 315 12.29 8.12 11.68
CA LEU A 315 10.82 8.15 11.64
C LEU A 315 10.30 8.82 10.37
N ALA A 316 10.94 9.89 9.88
CA ALA A 316 10.59 10.51 8.61
C ALA A 316 10.79 9.55 7.43
N LEU A 317 11.93 8.86 7.37
CA LEU A 317 12.22 7.87 6.32
C LEU A 317 11.24 6.69 6.37
N TRP A 318 10.90 6.21 7.56
CA TRP A 318 9.90 5.16 7.70
C TRP A 318 8.55 5.61 7.14
N LEU A 319 8.10 6.84 7.44
CA LEU A 319 6.86 7.40 6.89
C LEU A 319 6.90 7.61 5.37
N VAL A 320 8.01 8.09 4.83
CA VAL A 320 8.20 8.18 3.36
C VAL A 320 8.07 6.78 2.76
N GLY A 321 8.67 5.77 3.38
CA GLY A 321 8.62 4.39 2.93
C GLY A 321 7.20 3.83 2.94
N VAL A 322 6.44 4.12 4.00
CA VAL A 322 5.03 3.75 4.14
C VAL A 322 4.15 4.44 3.11
N CYS A 323 4.41 5.71 2.81
CA CYS A 323 3.66 6.51 1.85
C CYS A 323 3.82 6.01 0.41
N PHE A 324 5.03 5.62 -0.01
CA PHE A 324 5.32 5.19 -1.39
C PHE A 324 5.29 3.67 -1.58
N GLY A 325 5.44 2.89 -0.51
CA GLY A 325 5.45 1.43 -0.57
C GLY A 325 6.78 0.83 -1.03
N PHE A 326 6.94 -0.48 -0.82
CA PHE A 326 8.17 -1.21 -1.12
C PHE A 326 8.52 -1.21 -2.61
N GLU A 327 7.52 -1.31 -3.49
CA GLU A 327 7.73 -1.38 -4.93
C GLU A 327 8.53 -0.18 -5.45
N TYR A 328 8.28 1.00 -4.89
CA TYR A 328 8.98 2.22 -5.24
C TYR A 328 10.48 2.18 -4.89
N PHE A 329 10.86 1.50 -3.82
CA PHE A 329 12.25 1.45 -3.32
C PHE A 329 12.94 0.11 -3.58
N CYS A 330 12.29 -0.86 -4.22
CA CYS A 330 12.78 -2.23 -4.32
C CYS A 330 14.18 -2.30 -4.96
N THR A 331 14.43 -1.52 -6.02
CA THR A 331 15.74 -1.42 -6.67
C THR A 331 16.81 -0.92 -5.70
N ASN A 332 16.57 0.22 -5.04
CA ASN A 332 17.51 0.77 -4.07
C ASN A 332 17.74 -0.16 -2.88
N TYR A 333 16.70 -0.89 -2.47
CA TYR A 333 16.78 -1.87 -1.40
C TYR A 333 17.70 -3.03 -1.78
N TYR A 334 17.52 -3.62 -2.96
CA TYR A 334 18.36 -4.73 -3.43
C TYR A 334 19.80 -4.29 -3.71
N GLU A 335 20.02 -3.08 -4.23
CA GLU A 335 21.35 -2.48 -4.33
C GLU A 335 22.03 -2.35 -2.96
N ALA A 336 21.27 -1.97 -1.93
CA ALA A 336 21.80 -1.76 -0.59
C ALA A 336 22.11 -3.06 0.16
N ILE A 337 21.29 -4.11 -0.02
CA ILE A 337 21.49 -5.38 0.68
C ILE A 337 22.37 -6.38 -0.09
N GLN A 338 22.59 -6.17 -1.39
CA GLN A 338 23.37 -7.03 -2.29
C GLN A 338 23.09 -8.52 -2.06
N PRO A 339 21.86 -8.99 -2.31
CA PRO A 339 21.52 -10.36 -2.01
C PRO A 339 22.31 -11.31 -2.92
N GLY A 340 22.75 -12.45 -2.39
CA GLY A 340 23.74 -13.35 -3.01
C GLY A 340 23.36 -14.02 -4.34
N PHE A 341 22.24 -13.63 -4.95
CA PHE A 341 21.85 -14.01 -6.32
C PHE A 341 22.26 -12.98 -7.38
N PHE A 342 22.73 -11.79 -7.00
CA PHE A 342 23.50 -10.94 -7.92
C PHE A 342 24.92 -11.50 -8.03
N LEU A 343 25.06 -12.54 -8.86
CA LEU A 343 26.36 -12.99 -9.32
C LEU A 343 26.93 -11.91 -10.24
N ASP A 344 28.17 -11.48 -9.99
CA ASP A 344 28.94 -10.61 -10.88
C ASP A 344 28.93 -11.24 -12.30
N PHE A 345 28.27 -10.57 -13.24
CA PHE A 345 28.29 -10.91 -14.66
C PHE A 345 29.41 -10.16 -15.38
#